data_AF-A0AAF6BL28-F1
#
_entry.id   AF-A0AAF6BL28-F1
#
_cell.length_a   1.000
_cell.length_b   1.000
_cell.length_c   1.000
_cell.angle_alpha   90.00
_cell.angle_beta   90.00
_cell.angle_gamma   90.00
#
_symmetry.space_group_name_H-M   'P 1'
#
loop_
_entity.id
_entity.type
_entity.pdbx_description
1 polymer ?
#
loop_
_entity_poly.entity_id
_entity_poly.type
_entity_poly.pdbx_seq_one_letter_code
_entity_poly.pdbx_strand_id
1 'polypeptide(L)'
;MAAIVVAGISYLTYRAYNKHKEKEAKKNDPGLIFHAKDQKGDARVRKIKNRVIIHGRLVYGMYDRFRRAPETEYKEWWTKVHYHLVPLESVLTEKELQLYETELEAERQHQYFGVFKRNKDSPLAEAPEWVVAIRGTEPEALVDLYNDAKIVLETLNSSTLIPLLEYVVRRLSQQHKHYNVHVTGHSLGAAAGLLVCRRLALEGYVLEGHFFNPPFTTVESLARSCAHVVEGVIKDALPEKVGHFYDFAKSTAKSLYHAVADADTEKTARKKKQAFDDFNKLAQANWSPYLYVNKHDLISRKFVSHFTKKIQGPVGEDPKKWYSSFTEFSEKLLGETETFHLFPSAHLVLTNTTCLQPVSAHMLWNWIDPNLSFTFEHTDLNPRPSST
;
A
#
# COMPACT_ATOMS: atom_id res chain seq x y z
N MET A 1 -37.79 -6.69 5.04
CA MET A 1 -37.48 -6.18 6.39
C MET A 1 -36.45 -7.04 7.13
N ALA A 2 -36.66 -8.34 7.33
CA ALA A 2 -35.71 -9.23 8.03
C ALA A 2 -34.29 -9.23 7.44
N ALA A 3 -34.17 -9.28 6.11
CA ALA A 3 -32.90 -9.23 5.37
C ALA A 3 -32.07 -7.94 5.60
N ILE A 4 -32.74 -6.79 5.72
CA ILE A 4 -32.10 -5.49 6.00
C ILE A 4 -31.59 -5.45 7.45
N VAL A 5 -32.34 -6.04 8.38
CA VAL A 5 -31.96 -6.14 9.79
C VAL A 5 -30.74 -7.05 9.97
N VAL A 6 -30.71 -8.21 9.31
CA VAL A 6 -29.56 -9.15 9.39
C VAL A 6 -28.29 -8.55 8.79
N ALA A 7 -28.37 -7.92 7.61
CA ALA A 7 -27.21 -7.22 7.02
C ALA A 7 -26.73 -6.05 7.90
N GLY A 8 -27.65 -5.31 8.51
CA GLY A 8 -27.33 -4.27 9.48
C GLY A 8 -26.61 -4.80 10.71
N ILE A 9 -27.04 -5.96 11.25
CA ILE A 9 -26.39 -6.61 12.41
C ILE A 9 -24.99 -7.12 12.05
N SER A 10 -24.80 -7.74 10.88
CA SER A 10 -23.47 -8.22 10.43
C SER A 10 -22.47 -7.07 10.19
N TYR A 11 -22.94 -5.95 9.64
CA TYR A 11 -22.12 -4.76 9.46
C TYR A 11 -21.76 -4.09 10.80
N LEU A 12 -22.71 -3.97 11.72
CA LEU A 12 -22.48 -3.41 13.05
C LEU A 12 -21.52 -4.26 13.89
N THR A 13 -21.65 -5.59 13.82
CA THR A 13 -20.73 -6.52 14.51
C THR A 13 -19.32 -6.45 13.92
N TYR A 14 -19.18 -6.40 12.58
CA TYR A 14 -17.90 -6.14 11.92
C TYR A 14 -17.26 -4.81 12.36
N ARG A 15 -18.03 -3.72 12.40
CA ARG A 15 -17.55 -2.40 12.82
C ARG A 15 -17.12 -2.41 14.29
N ALA A 16 -17.92 -3.01 15.17
CA ALA A 16 -17.61 -3.15 16.58
C ALA A 16 -16.32 -3.96 16.80
N TYR A 17 -16.16 -5.07 16.06
CA TYR A 17 -14.96 -5.89 16.09
C TYR A 17 -13.71 -5.10 15.68
N ASN A 18 -13.73 -4.41 14.54
CA ASN A 18 -12.57 -3.63 14.10
C ASN A 18 -12.24 -2.48 15.04
N LYS A 19 -13.25 -1.78 15.56
CA LYS A 19 -13.05 -0.72 16.55
C LYS A 19 -12.45 -1.27 17.84
N HIS A 20 -12.83 -2.47 18.25
CA HIS A 20 -12.23 -3.15 19.39
C HIS A 20 -10.76 -3.51 19.13
N LYS A 21 -10.46 -4.15 17.99
CA LYS A 21 -9.09 -4.50 17.59
C LYS A 21 -8.18 -3.28 17.45
N GLU A 22 -8.70 -2.17 16.92
CA GLU A 22 -7.95 -0.91 16.83
C GLU A 22 -7.61 -0.34 18.21
N LYS A 23 -8.55 -0.40 19.16
CA LYS A 23 -8.29 -0.01 20.57
C LYS A 23 -7.27 -0.93 21.23
N GLU A 24 -7.28 -2.23 20.93
CA GLU A 24 -6.23 -3.14 21.42
C GLU A 24 -4.86 -2.77 20.84
N ALA A 25 -4.79 -2.52 19.54
CA ALA A 25 -3.54 -2.11 18.88
C ALA A 25 -2.96 -0.81 19.45
N LYS A 26 -3.82 0.16 19.84
CA LYS A 26 -3.41 1.40 20.54
C LYS A 26 -2.68 1.13 21.85
N LYS A 27 -3.16 0.14 22.62
CA LYS A 27 -2.59 -0.23 23.93
C LYS A 27 -1.23 -0.90 23.84
N ASN A 28 -0.87 -1.45 22.69
CA ASN A 28 0.43 -2.07 22.49
C ASN A 28 1.53 -1.01 22.65
N ASP A 29 2.39 -1.22 23.65
CA ASP A 29 3.55 -0.36 23.88
C ASP A 29 4.72 -0.79 22.97
N PRO A 30 5.13 0.05 21.99
CA PRO A 30 6.25 -0.28 21.14
C PRO A 30 7.59 -0.31 21.89
N GLY A 31 7.68 0.34 23.07
CA GLY A 31 8.86 0.31 23.93
C GLY A 31 9.25 -1.11 24.34
N LEU A 32 8.27 -1.99 24.57
CA LEU A 32 8.52 -3.40 24.91
C LEU A 32 9.31 -4.15 23.82
N ILE A 33 9.18 -3.73 22.56
CA ILE A 33 9.83 -4.38 21.41
C ILE A 33 11.21 -3.77 21.18
N PHE A 34 11.34 -2.46 21.37
CA PHE A 34 12.63 -1.77 21.25
C PHE A 34 13.60 -2.17 22.37
N HIS A 35 13.08 -2.37 23.59
CA HIS A 35 13.85 -2.74 24.78
C HIS A 35 13.99 -4.24 25.02
N ALA A 36 13.40 -5.11 24.19
CA ALA A 36 13.64 -6.55 24.23
C ALA A 36 15.11 -6.85 23.85
N LYS A 37 16.03 -6.65 24.80
CA LYS A 37 17.48 -6.85 24.64
C LYS A 37 17.91 -8.31 24.77
N ASP A 38 17.03 -9.21 25.26
CA ASP A 38 17.46 -10.52 25.78
C ASP A 38 16.77 -11.75 25.16
N GLN A 39 16.18 -11.66 23.97
CA GLN A 39 15.76 -12.86 23.25
C GLN A 39 16.80 -13.25 22.21
N LYS A 40 17.25 -14.51 22.24
CA LYS A 40 18.09 -15.23 21.26
C LYS A 40 17.48 -15.27 19.83
N GLY A 41 16.95 -14.17 19.34
CA GLY A 41 16.29 -14.05 18.04
C GLY A 41 17.23 -13.53 16.95
N ASP A 42 16.96 -13.92 15.70
CA ASP A 42 17.66 -13.43 14.52
C ASP A 42 17.58 -11.88 14.44
N ALA A 43 18.74 -11.22 14.38
CA ALA A 43 18.84 -9.75 14.28
C ALA A 43 18.03 -9.18 13.12
N ARG A 44 17.88 -9.93 12.01
CA ARG A 44 17.04 -9.56 10.86
C ARG A 44 15.56 -9.52 11.22
N VAL A 45 15.08 -10.50 11.98
CA VAL A 45 13.68 -10.55 12.45
C VAL A 45 13.40 -9.37 13.38
N ARG A 46 14.35 -9.02 14.27
CA ARG A 46 14.23 -7.83 15.13
C ARG A 46 14.16 -6.54 14.31
N LYS A 47 15.03 -6.38 13.30
CA LYS A 47 15.02 -5.22 12.41
C LYS A 47 13.67 -5.06 11.70
N ILE A 48 13.13 -6.16 11.16
CA ILE A 48 11.83 -6.15 10.49
C ILE A 48 10.70 -5.81 11.47
N LYS A 49 10.69 -6.39 12.67
CA LYS A 49 9.71 -6.03 13.71
C LYS A 49 9.74 -4.53 13.99
N ASN A 50 10.91 -3.95 14.22
CA ASN A 50 11.05 -2.52 14.45
C ASN A 50 10.49 -1.68 13.28
N ARG A 51 10.81 -2.05 12.02
CA ARG A 51 10.28 -1.38 10.82
C ARG A 51 8.76 -1.47 10.73
N VAL A 52 8.19 -2.66 10.93
CA VAL A 52 6.73 -2.87 10.93
C VAL A 52 6.04 -1.92 11.92
N ILE A 53 6.55 -1.85 13.14
CA ILE A 53 5.93 -1.08 14.23
C ILE A 53 6.09 0.42 14.01
N ILE A 54 7.29 0.89 13.67
CA ILE A 54 7.54 2.32 13.39
C ILE A 54 6.59 2.79 12.28
N HIS A 55 6.68 2.15 11.12
CA HIS A 55 5.97 2.60 9.92
C HIS A 55 4.46 2.40 10.06
N GLY A 56 4.02 1.29 10.67
CA GLY A 56 2.61 1.05 10.96
C GLY A 56 2.00 2.10 11.90
N ARG A 57 2.70 2.46 12.98
CA ARG A 57 2.18 3.47 13.94
C ARG A 57 2.16 4.87 13.34
N LEU A 58 3.16 5.23 12.53
CA LEU A 58 3.15 6.50 11.79
C LEU A 58 1.91 6.63 10.91
N VAL A 59 1.58 5.59 10.14
CA VAL A 59 0.39 5.55 9.29
C VAL A 59 -0.91 5.57 10.12
N TYR A 60 -0.97 4.87 11.27
CA TYR A 60 -2.16 4.90 12.13
C TYR A 60 -2.47 6.29 12.69
N GLY A 61 -1.45 7.00 13.17
CA GLY A 61 -1.66 8.36 13.66
C GLY A 61 -2.18 9.30 12.57
N MET A 62 -1.87 9.03 11.29
CA MET A 62 -2.47 9.77 10.17
C MET A 62 -3.96 9.51 10.01
N TYR A 63 -4.43 8.27 10.23
CA TYR A 63 -5.87 7.97 10.25
C TYR A 63 -6.59 8.73 11.38
N ASP A 64 -6.04 8.72 12.59
CA ASP A 64 -6.64 9.41 13.74
C ASP A 64 -6.62 10.93 13.58
N ARG A 65 -5.55 11.48 13.01
CA ARG A 65 -5.46 12.90 12.65
C ARG A 65 -6.58 13.29 11.68
N PHE A 66 -6.77 12.49 10.61
CA PHE A 66 -7.83 12.71 9.62
C PHE A 66 -9.24 12.65 10.24
N ARG A 67 -9.47 11.73 11.17
CA ARG A 67 -10.72 11.61 11.94
C ARG A 67 -10.93 12.74 12.96
N ARG A 68 -10.00 13.68 13.05
CA ARG A 68 -10.01 14.78 14.04
C ARG A 68 -10.05 14.26 15.48
N ALA A 69 -9.38 13.14 15.75
CA ALA A 69 -9.15 12.71 17.12
C ALA A 69 -8.40 13.80 17.90
N PRO A 70 -8.51 13.84 19.24
CA PRO A 70 -7.75 14.78 20.05
C PRO A 70 -6.25 14.72 19.73
N GLU A 71 -5.59 15.87 19.70
CA GLU A 71 -4.18 15.97 19.34
C GLU A 71 -3.27 15.11 20.19
N THR A 72 -3.58 14.98 21.48
CA THR A 72 -2.88 14.10 22.40
C THR A 72 -2.98 12.63 21.99
N GLU A 73 -4.11 12.20 21.44
CA GLU A 73 -4.36 10.80 21.05
C GLU A 73 -3.59 10.44 19.78
N TYR A 74 -3.70 11.23 18.71
CA TYR A 74 -3.02 10.87 17.47
C TYR A 74 -1.50 11.08 17.54
N LYS A 75 -1.01 12.06 18.33
CA LYS A 75 0.43 12.27 18.54
C LYS A 75 1.06 11.16 19.37
N GLU A 76 0.29 10.48 20.22
CA GLU A 76 0.78 9.35 21.01
C GLU A 76 1.32 8.22 20.11
N TRP A 77 0.69 8.00 18.95
CA TRP A 77 1.17 7.02 17.98
C TRP A 77 2.62 7.25 17.55
N TRP A 78 2.98 8.52 17.32
CA TRP A 78 4.27 8.93 16.75
C TRP A 78 5.34 9.11 17.83
N THR A 79 4.96 9.71 18.95
CA THR A 79 5.88 9.96 20.07
C THR A 79 6.40 8.67 20.69
N LYS A 80 5.55 7.63 20.81
CA LYS A 80 5.95 6.30 21.27
C LYS A 80 6.96 5.58 20.36
N VAL A 81 7.07 6.00 19.10
CA VAL A 81 8.11 5.49 18.17
C VAL A 81 9.23 6.50 17.93
N HIS A 82 9.29 7.56 18.74
CA HIS A 82 10.30 8.62 18.70
C HIS A 82 10.31 9.43 17.39
N TYR A 83 9.13 9.76 16.87
CA TYR A 83 8.96 10.69 15.76
C TYR A 83 8.00 11.82 16.12
N HIS A 84 8.15 12.94 15.43
CA HIS A 84 7.18 14.03 15.44
C HIS A 84 6.82 14.42 14.01
N LEU A 85 5.58 14.87 13.82
CA LEU A 85 5.12 15.43 12.57
C LEU A 85 5.78 16.79 12.34
N VAL A 86 6.32 16.98 11.14
CA VAL A 86 6.91 18.22 10.66
C VAL A 86 5.88 18.91 9.75
N PRO A 87 5.60 20.22 9.96
CA PRO A 87 4.73 20.98 9.06
C PRO A 87 5.29 20.93 7.63
N LEU A 88 4.43 20.64 6.64
CA LEU A 88 4.85 20.59 5.23
C LEU A 88 5.45 21.92 4.79
N GLU A 89 4.96 23.03 5.33
CA GLU A 89 5.44 24.37 5.05
C GLU A 89 6.89 24.59 5.49
N SER A 90 7.39 23.83 6.46
CA SER A 90 8.79 23.90 6.86
C SER A 90 9.71 23.05 5.97
N VAL A 91 9.14 22.17 5.15
CA VAL A 91 9.87 21.35 4.17
C VAL A 91 10.00 22.09 2.84
N LEU A 92 9.07 23.00 2.53
CA LEU A 92 8.97 23.72 1.25
C LEU A 92 9.56 25.14 1.34
N THR A 93 10.14 25.67 0.25
CA THR A 93 10.45 27.11 0.16
C THR A 93 9.21 27.91 -0.21
N GLU A 94 9.26 29.23 -0.03
CA GLU A 94 8.18 30.14 -0.42
C GLU A 94 7.74 30.00 -1.89
N LYS A 95 8.69 29.80 -2.81
CA LYS A 95 8.37 29.59 -4.23
C LYS A 95 7.63 28.28 -4.48
N GLU A 96 7.95 27.23 -3.73
CA GLU A 96 7.33 25.92 -3.90
C GLU A 96 5.98 25.84 -3.19
N LEU A 97 5.81 26.59 -2.10
CA LEU A 97 4.51 26.81 -1.48
C LEU A 97 3.51 27.45 -2.44
N GLN A 98 3.96 28.42 -3.25
CA GLN A 98 3.14 29.03 -4.30
C GLN A 98 2.89 28.05 -5.46
N LEU A 99 3.91 27.30 -5.89
CA LEU A 99 3.78 26.35 -7.00
C LEU A 99 2.76 25.23 -6.71
N TYR A 100 2.72 24.76 -5.46
CA TYR A 100 1.86 23.66 -5.02
C TYR A 100 0.69 24.13 -4.14
N GLU A 101 0.25 25.39 -4.27
CA GLU A 101 -0.78 25.97 -3.41
C GLU A 101 -2.08 25.14 -3.42
N THR A 102 -2.54 24.76 -4.62
CA THR A 102 -3.78 23.97 -4.81
C THR A 102 -3.65 22.59 -4.15
N GLU A 103 -2.51 21.95 -4.32
CA GLU A 103 -2.19 20.64 -3.76
C GLU A 103 -2.05 20.69 -2.24
N LEU A 104 -1.46 21.75 -1.70
CA LEU A 104 -1.34 21.99 -0.27
C LEU A 104 -2.68 22.27 0.38
N GLU A 105 -3.58 23.00 -0.28
CA GLU A 105 -4.95 23.19 0.20
C GLU A 105 -5.71 21.86 0.28
N ALA A 106 -5.64 21.03 -0.78
CA ALA A 106 -6.22 19.70 -0.78
C ALA A 106 -5.61 18.83 0.34
N GLU A 107 -4.29 18.87 0.53
CA GLU A 107 -3.60 18.12 1.58
C GLU A 107 -3.96 18.61 2.98
N ARG A 108 -4.18 19.91 3.20
CA ARG A 108 -4.64 20.45 4.49
C ARG A 108 -6.04 19.95 4.84
N GLN A 109 -6.92 19.84 3.84
CA GLN A 109 -8.29 19.36 4.02
C GLN A 109 -8.35 17.86 4.27
N HIS A 110 -7.58 17.08 3.51
CA HIS A 110 -7.70 15.63 3.49
C HIS A 110 -6.63 14.91 4.31
N GLN A 111 -5.50 15.55 4.61
CA GLN A 111 -4.42 14.99 5.43
C GLN A 111 -4.03 13.58 4.95
N TYR A 112 -3.77 13.42 3.64
CA TYR A 112 -3.41 12.11 3.07
C TYR A 112 -2.05 11.64 3.57
N PHE A 113 -1.11 12.55 3.84
CA PHE A 113 0.22 12.17 4.28
C PHE A 113 0.82 13.13 5.31
N GLY A 114 1.84 12.62 5.99
CA GLY A 114 2.63 13.38 6.96
C GLY A 114 4.12 13.16 6.75
N VAL A 115 4.91 14.21 6.97
CA VAL A 115 6.36 14.14 7.02
C VAL A 115 6.79 14.05 8.48
N PHE A 116 7.53 13.01 8.82
CA PHE A 116 7.96 12.73 10.18
C PHE A 116 9.46 12.82 10.29
N LYS A 117 9.93 13.43 11.38
CA LYS A 117 11.34 13.48 11.73
C LYS A 117 11.59 12.72 13.02
N ARG A 118 12.65 11.91 13.02
CA ARG A 118 13.08 11.15 14.19
C ARG A 118 13.62 12.08 15.27
N ASN A 119 13.24 11.82 16.52
CA ASN A 119 13.75 12.55 17.68
C ASN A 119 15.21 12.17 17.96
N LYS A 120 16.01 13.13 18.42
CA LYS A 120 17.46 12.96 18.65
C LYS A 120 17.78 11.92 19.73
N ASP A 121 16.88 11.76 20.69
CA ASP A 121 16.94 10.83 21.82
C ASP A 121 16.43 9.42 21.48
N SER A 122 16.08 9.16 20.21
CA SER A 122 15.59 7.84 19.80
C SER A 122 16.62 6.74 20.12
N PRO A 123 16.24 5.67 20.83
CA PRO A 123 17.14 4.55 21.12
C PRO A 123 17.38 3.67 19.87
N LEU A 124 16.72 3.97 18.74
CA LEU A 124 16.75 3.19 17.52
C LEU A 124 17.71 3.84 16.51
N ALA A 125 19.02 3.65 16.72
CA ALA A 125 20.06 4.22 15.87
C ALA A 125 19.88 3.88 14.38
N GLU A 126 19.35 2.70 14.07
CA GLU A 126 19.11 2.21 12.69
C GLU A 126 17.77 2.68 12.06
N ALA A 127 16.94 3.42 12.80
CA ALA A 127 15.72 4.02 12.24
C ALA A 127 16.06 5.19 11.30
N PRO A 128 15.28 5.42 10.23
CA PRO A 128 15.51 6.56 9.35
C PRO A 128 15.40 7.90 10.08
N GLU A 129 16.03 8.94 9.56
CA GLU A 129 15.83 10.29 10.09
C GLU A 129 14.46 10.84 9.66
N TRP A 130 14.03 10.53 8.44
CA TRP A 130 12.81 11.03 7.85
C TRP A 130 11.91 9.90 7.37
N VAL A 131 10.61 10.04 7.63
CA VAL A 131 9.59 9.12 7.12
C VAL A 131 8.44 9.92 6.54
N VAL A 132 8.03 9.60 5.30
CA VAL A 132 6.77 10.08 4.73
C VAL A 132 5.73 8.97 4.88
N ALA A 133 4.68 9.22 5.68
CA ALA A 133 3.65 8.22 5.95
C ALA A 133 2.31 8.62 5.33
N ILE A 134 1.71 7.70 4.56
CA ILE A 134 0.56 7.96 3.71
C ILE A 134 -0.60 7.07 4.17
N ARG A 135 -1.71 7.67 4.59
CA ARG A 135 -2.91 6.90 4.96
C ARG A 135 -3.62 6.39 3.71
N GLY A 136 -4.29 5.25 3.84
CA GLY A 136 -5.23 4.80 2.83
C GLY A 136 -6.64 5.35 3.05
N THR A 137 -7.59 4.79 2.31
CA THR A 137 -9.01 4.98 2.52
C THR A 137 -9.44 4.41 3.88
N GLU A 138 -10.46 4.99 4.49
CA GLU A 138 -10.95 4.58 5.80
C GLU A 138 -11.72 3.24 5.74
N PRO A 139 -11.57 2.35 6.75
CA PRO A 139 -12.25 1.05 6.79
C PRO A 139 -13.78 1.08 6.83
N GLU A 140 -14.40 2.17 7.31
CA GLU A 140 -15.87 2.30 7.29
C GLU A 140 -16.42 2.30 5.87
N ALA A 141 -15.56 2.61 4.89
CA ALA A 141 -15.86 2.66 3.48
C ALA A 141 -15.52 1.36 2.74
N LEU A 142 -15.34 0.19 3.38
CA LEU A 142 -15.04 -1.04 2.62
C LEU A 142 -16.16 -1.45 1.65
N VAL A 143 -17.40 -1.02 1.93
CA VAL A 143 -18.55 -1.11 1.02
C VAL A 143 -18.51 0.00 -0.04
N ASP A 144 -18.05 1.20 0.34
CA ASP A 144 -17.82 2.34 -0.55
C ASP A 144 -16.46 2.31 -1.27
N LEU A 145 -15.67 1.25 -1.08
CA LEU A 145 -14.27 1.16 -1.53
C LEU A 145 -14.18 1.26 -3.03
N TYR A 146 -15.23 0.90 -3.76
CA TYR A 146 -15.28 1.13 -5.19
C TYR A 146 -15.35 2.62 -5.54
N ASN A 147 -16.29 3.34 -4.94
CA ASN A 147 -16.44 4.78 -5.17
C ASN A 147 -15.23 5.52 -4.63
N ASP A 148 -14.68 5.12 -3.49
CA ASP A 148 -13.50 5.72 -2.90
C ASP A 148 -12.22 5.33 -3.61
N ALA A 149 -12.06 4.11 -4.09
CA ALA A 149 -10.92 3.75 -4.93
C ALA A 149 -11.04 4.43 -6.29
N LYS A 150 -12.25 4.66 -6.81
CA LYS A 150 -12.46 5.47 -8.01
C LYS A 150 -12.13 6.93 -7.75
N ILE A 151 -12.64 7.55 -6.68
CA ILE A 151 -12.35 8.94 -6.29
C ILE A 151 -10.88 9.11 -5.96
N VAL A 152 -10.30 8.19 -5.21
CA VAL A 152 -8.88 8.25 -4.85
C VAL A 152 -8.02 7.88 -6.04
N LEU A 153 -8.38 6.94 -6.91
CA LEU A 153 -7.65 6.76 -8.18
C LEU A 153 -7.83 8.00 -9.08
N GLU A 154 -9.01 8.61 -9.10
CA GLU A 154 -9.25 9.90 -9.74
C GLU A 154 -8.48 11.02 -9.03
N THR A 155 -8.12 10.89 -7.75
CA THR A 155 -7.29 11.84 -6.99
C THR A 155 -5.79 11.56 -7.15
N LEU A 156 -5.43 10.30 -7.38
CA LEU A 156 -4.09 9.83 -7.72
C LEU A 156 -3.78 10.12 -9.19
N ASN A 157 -4.81 10.05 -10.05
CA ASN A 157 -4.80 10.45 -11.46
C ASN A 157 -5.09 11.94 -11.61
N SER A 158 -5.75 12.60 -10.66
CA SER A 158 -5.85 14.06 -10.61
C SER A 158 -4.51 14.62 -10.19
N SER A 159 -4.32 15.89 -10.52
CA SER A 159 -3.05 16.58 -10.43
C SER A 159 -2.57 16.86 -9.01
N THR A 160 -3.27 16.48 -7.93
CA THR A 160 -2.99 17.10 -6.63
C THR A 160 -2.15 16.30 -5.62
N LEU A 161 -2.52 15.06 -5.27
CA LEU A 161 -1.79 14.31 -4.24
C LEU A 161 -0.43 13.81 -4.74
N ILE A 162 -0.42 13.11 -5.87
CA ILE A 162 0.81 12.46 -6.37
C ILE A 162 1.91 13.48 -6.71
N PRO A 163 1.62 14.60 -7.40
CA PRO A 163 2.66 15.58 -7.69
C PRO A 163 3.29 16.20 -6.43
N LEU A 164 2.46 16.58 -5.45
CA LEU A 164 2.98 17.10 -4.18
C LEU A 164 3.75 16.04 -3.39
N LEU A 165 3.23 14.82 -3.28
CA LEU A 165 3.89 13.71 -2.58
C LEU A 165 5.24 13.37 -3.22
N GLU A 166 5.27 13.21 -4.55
CA GLU A 166 6.50 12.93 -5.30
C GLU A 166 7.53 14.04 -5.08
N TYR A 167 7.09 15.29 -5.17
CA TYR A 167 7.93 16.45 -4.97
C TYR A 167 8.53 16.47 -3.55
N VAL A 168 7.72 16.28 -2.51
CA VAL A 168 8.17 16.26 -1.10
C VAL A 168 9.18 15.14 -0.87
N VAL A 169 8.88 13.92 -1.34
CA VAL A 169 9.78 12.76 -1.16
C VAL A 169 11.10 12.99 -1.88
N ARG A 170 11.06 13.47 -3.13
CA ARG A 170 12.25 13.81 -3.92
C ARG A 170 13.13 14.82 -3.21
N ARG A 171 12.51 15.91 -2.72
CA ARG A 171 13.21 16.98 -2.01
C ARG A 171 13.90 16.47 -0.75
N LEU A 172 13.19 15.74 0.09
CA LEU A 172 13.76 15.14 1.30
C LEU A 172 14.95 14.22 0.94
N SER A 173 14.81 13.44 -0.12
CA SER A 173 15.85 12.52 -0.59
C SER A 173 17.12 13.26 -1.05
N GLN A 174 16.97 14.41 -1.70
CA GLN A 174 18.07 15.26 -2.13
C GLN A 174 18.75 15.97 -0.95
N GLN A 175 17.96 16.43 0.04
CA GLN A 175 18.48 17.18 1.20
C GLN A 175 19.14 16.28 2.27
N HIS A 176 18.58 15.09 2.51
CA HIS A 176 18.95 14.25 3.65
C HIS A 176 19.60 12.92 3.28
N LYS A 177 19.89 12.72 1.98
CA LYS A 177 20.33 11.45 1.36
C LYS A 177 19.22 10.40 1.36
N HIS A 178 19.07 9.71 0.24
CA HIS A 178 17.97 8.75 0.00
C HIS A 178 17.88 7.65 1.06
N TYR A 179 19.00 7.14 1.58
CA TYR A 179 18.99 6.06 2.58
C TYR A 179 18.47 6.48 3.98
N ASN A 180 18.34 7.78 4.24
CA ASN A 180 17.81 8.32 5.50
C ASN A 180 16.32 8.72 5.40
N VAL A 181 15.71 8.55 4.22
CA VAL A 181 14.31 8.88 3.95
C VAL A 181 13.56 7.61 3.61
N HIS A 182 12.57 7.26 4.42
CA HIS A 182 11.68 6.13 4.12
C HIS A 182 10.32 6.63 3.69
N VAL A 183 9.64 5.85 2.87
CA VAL A 183 8.24 6.08 2.50
C VAL A 183 7.40 4.92 2.99
N THR A 184 6.23 5.21 3.55
CA THR A 184 5.29 4.18 3.96
C THR A 184 3.86 4.55 3.69
N GLY A 185 3.03 3.54 3.51
CA GLY A 185 1.60 3.74 3.49
C GLY A 185 0.84 2.45 3.69
N HIS A 186 -0.47 2.60 3.86
CA HIS A 186 -1.41 1.49 3.99
C HIS A 186 -2.44 1.53 2.86
N SER A 187 -2.84 0.36 2.36
CA SER A 187 -3.87 0.20 1.33
C SER A 187 -3.58 1.11 0.13
N LEU A 188 -4.49 2.02 -0.20
CA LEU A 188 -4.31 2.94 -1.32
C LEU A 188 -3.17 3.97 -1.12
N GLY A 189 -2.89 4.37 0.12
CA GLY A 189 -1.71 5.17 0.44
C GLY A 189 -0.41 4.39 0.19
N ALA A 190 -0.45 3.06 0.36
CA ALA A 190 0.67 2.19 0.02
C ALA A 190 0.90 2.12 -1.50
N ALA A 191 -0.17 2.09 -2.31
CA ALA A 191 -0.06 2.16 -3.76
C ALA A 191 0.49 3.52 -4.24
N ALA A 192 0.04 4.63 -3.64
CA ALA A 192 0.56 5.96 -3.92
C ALA A 192 2.07 6.07 -3.62
N GLY A 193 2.49 5.58 -2.45
CA GLY A 193 3.90 5.56 -2.09
C GLY A 193 4.74 4.62 -2.96
N LEU A 194 4.21 3.46 -3.36
CA LEU A 194 4.86 2.55 -4.32
C LEU A 194 5.10 3.22 -5.66
N LEU A 195 4.08 3.93 -6.17
CA LEU A 195 4.16 4.68 -7.42
C LEU A 195 5.26 5.74 -7.36
N VAL A 196 5.27 6.56 -6.31
CA VAL A 196 6.28 7.61 -6.10
C VAL A 196 7.69 7.02 -5.97
N CYS A 197 7.87 5.99 -5.13
CA CYS A 197 9.17 5.35 -4.97
C CYS A 197 9.64 4.69 -6.28
N ARG A 198 8.74 4.12 -7.08
CA ARG A 198 9.06 3.55 -8.39
C ARG A 198 9.58 4.62 -9.35
N ARG A 199 8.87 5.74 -9.48
CA ARG A 199 9.28 6.87 -10.34
C ARG A 199 10.66 7.39 -9.94
N LEU A 200 10.88 7.61 -8.65
CA LEU A 200 12.15 8.06 -8.12
C LEU A 200 13.27 7.03 -8.35
N ALA A 201 13.01 5.74 -8.20
CA ALA A 201 13.98 4.69 -8.49
C ALA A 201 14.37 4.63 -9.97
N LEU A 202 13.42 4.86 -10.90
CA LEU A 202 13.70 4.97 -12.34
C LEU A 202 14.62 6.14 -12.70
N GLU A 203 14.64 7.17 -11.85
CA GLU A 203 15.52 8.33 -11.96
C GLU A 203 16.81 8.19 -11.14
N GLY A 204 17.04 7.04 -10.51
CA GLY A 204 18.25 6.74 -9.73
C GLY A 204 18.17 7.09 -8.24
N TYR A 205 17.01 7.54 -7.74
CA TYR A 205 16.76 7.77 -6.32
C TYR A 205 16.13 6.55 -5.67
N VAL A 206 16.95 5.60 -5.25
CA VAL A 206 16.50 4.33 -4.63
C VAL A 206 16.17 4.56 -3.15
N LEU A 207 14.88 4.52 -2.82
CA LEU A 207 14.33 4.75 -1.48
C LEU A 207 13.86 3.45 -0.81
N GLU A 208 14.04 3.36 0.51
CA GLU A 208 13.47 2.26 1.31
C GLU A 208 11.96 2.52 1.53
N GLY A 209 11.14 1.71 0.86
CA GLY A 209 9.68 1.79 0.92
C GLY A 209 9.05 0.68 1.77
N HIS A 210 8.01 1.00 2.54
CA HIS A 210 7.35 0.10 3.49
C HIS A 210 5.83 0.15 3.33
N PHE A 211 5.25 -0.85 2.68
CA PHE A 211 3.90 -0.76 2.13
C PHE A 211 2.99 -1.85 2.71
N PHE A 212 1.98 -1.44 3.46
CA PHE A 212 1.04 -2.32 4.16
C PHE A 212 -0.19 -2.59 3.31
N ASN A 213 -0.41 -3.87 2.99
CA ASN A 213 -1.53 -4.37 2.21
C ASN A 213 -1.83 -3.53 0.94
N PRO A 214 -0.82 -3.21 0.10
CA PRO A 214 -1.07 -2.45 -1.13
C PRO A 214 -2.01 -3.23 -2.06
N PRO A 215 -2.98 -2.57 -2.72
CA PRO A 215 -3.77 -3.22 -3.75
C PRO A 215 -2.88 -3.64 -4.92
N PHE A 216 -3.03 -4.87 -5.39
CA PHE A 216 -2.24 -5.40 -6.52
C PHE A 216 -2.75 -4.93 -7.90
N THR A 217 -3.89 -4.24 -7.97
CA THR A 217 -4.65 -4.11 -9.21
C THR A 217 -5.12 -2.69 -9.52
N THR A 218 -5.52 -2.48 -10.78
CA THR A 218 -6.36 -1.35 -11.17
C THR A 218 -7.67 -1.32 -10.39
N VAL A 219 -8.30 -0.14 -10.36
CA VAL A 219 -9.61 0.08 -9.75
C VAL A 219 -10.66 -0.94 -10.21
N GLU A 220 -10.62 -1.38 -11.46
CA GLU A 220 -11.58 -2.35 -11.99
C GLU A 220 -11.49 -3.74 -11.32
N SER A 221 -10.27 -4.26 -11.09
CA SER A 221 -10.14 -5.55 -10.41
C SER A 221 -10.27 -5.41 -8.89
N LEU A 222 -9.97 -4.23 -8.32
CA LEU A 222 -10.29 -3.95 -6.92
C LEU A 222 -11.80 -3.94 -6.72
N ALA A 223 -12.53 -3.29 -7.64
CA ALA A 223 -13.99 -3.29 -7.71
C ALA A 223 -14.56 -4.70 -7.78
N ARG A 224 -14.03 -5.56 -8.66
CA ARG A 224 -14.46 -6.97 -8.77
C ARG A 224 -14.15 -7.78 -7.51
N SER A 225 -13.00 -7.56 -6.88
CA SER A 225 -12.65 -8.24 -5.63
C SER A 225 -13.54 -7.81 -4.46
N CYS A 226 -13.82 -6.52 -4.34
CA CYS A 226 -14.80 -5.98 -3.38
C CYS A 226 -16.21 -6.46 -3.71
N ALA A 227 -16.57 -6.55 -4.99
CA ALA A 227 -17.86 -7.05 -5.44
C ALA A 227 -18.11 -8.49 -4.99
N HIS A 228 -17.10 -9.36 -5.05
CA HIS A 228 -17.19 -10.72 -4.54
C HIS A 228 -17.23 -10.80 -3.00
N VAL A 229 -16.62 -9.84 -2.29
CA VAL A 229 -16.76 -9.71 -0.82
C VAL A 229 -18.18 -9.34 -0.46
N VAL A 230 -18.70 -8.32 -1.13
CA VAL A 230 -20.09 -7.88 -1.01
C VAL A 230 -21.02 -9.05 -1.35
N GLU A 231 -20.79 -9.76 -2.46
CA GLU A 231 -21.56 -10.94 -2.84
C GLU A 231 -21.50 -12.06 -1.77
N GLY A 232 -20.33 -12.34 -1.18
CA GLY A 232 -20.20 -13.36 -0.13
C GLY A 232 -20.85 -12.97 1.20
N VAL A 233 -20.82 -11.69 1.57
CA VAL A 233 -21.47 -11.15 2.78
C VAL A 233 -22.97 -10.93 2.58
N ILE A 234 -23.39 -10.64 1.35
CA ILE A 234 -24.78 -10.32 0.98
C ILE A 234 -25.54 -11.56 0.49
N LYS A 235 -24.90 -12.61 -0.04
CA LYS A 235 -25.56 -13.87 -0.46
C LYS A 235 -26.34 -14.53 0.66
N ASP A 236 -25.85 -14.42 1.89
CA ASP A 236 -26.51 -14.99 3.07
C ASP A 236 -27.64 -14.08 3.61
N ALA A 237 -27.75 -12.83 3.15
CA ALA A 237 -28.65 -11.82 3.72
C ALA A 237 -29.69 -11.23 2.75
N LEU A 238 -29.39 -11.07 1.45
CA LEU A 238 -30.18 -10.25 0.50
C LEU A 238 -29.99 -10.70 -0.97
N PRO A 239 -30.68 -11.77 -1.45
CA PRO A 239 -30.50 -12.29 -2.80
C PRO A 239 -30.93 -11.33 -3.94
N GLU A 240 -31.92 -10.45 -3.72
CA GLU A 240 -32.46 -9.57 -4.78
C GLU A 240 -31.56 -8.37 -5.14
N LYS A 241 -30.69 -7.89 -4.22
CA LYS A 241 -29.79 -6.75 -4.48
C LYS A 241 -28.46 -7.17 -5.11
N VAL A 242 -28.14 -8.46 -5.09
CA VAL A 242 -26.96 -9.04 -5.75
C VAL A 242 -27.10 -8.97 -7.27
N GLY A 243 -28.31 -9.18 -7.80
CA GLY A 243 -28.59 -9.16 -9.24
C GLY A 243 -28.27 -7.81 -9.89
N HIS A 244 -28.78 -6.71 -9.34
CA HIS A 244 -28.55 -5.36 -9.88
C HIS A 244 -27.08 -4.94 -9.86
N PHE A 245 -26.32 -5.31 -8.82
CA PHE A 245 -24.91 -4.97 -8.72
C PHE A 245 -24.03 -5.87 -9.63
N TYR A 246 -24.37 -7.15 -9.77
CA TYR A 246 -23.72 -8.05 -10.71
C TYR A 246 -23.98 -7.66 -12.17
N ASP A 247 -25.23 -7.33 -12.52
CA ASP A 247 -25.61 -6.89 -13.86
C ASP A 247 -25.01 -5.53 -14.20
N PHE A 248 -24.89 -4.63 -13.22
CA PHE A 248 -24.19 -3.36 -13.37
C PHE A 248 -22.68 -3.55 -13.57
N ALA A 249 -22.01 -4.32 -12.70
CA ALA A 249 -20.58 -4.64 -12.84
C ALA A 249 -20.26 -5.34 -14.17
N LYS A 250 -21.15 -6.22 -14.63
CA LYS A 250 -21.04 -6.91 -15.93
C LYS A 250 -21.26 -5.96 -17.11
N SER A 251 -22.19 -5.01 -16.99
CA SER A 251 -22.45 -3.98 -18.01
C SER A 251 -21.29 -2.99 -18.15
N THR A 252 -20.70 -2.53 -17.04
CA THR A 252 -19.54 -1.62 -17.07
C THR A 252 -18.29 -2.32 -17.56
N ALA A 253 -18.07 -3.59 -17.14
CA ALA A 253 -17.02 -4.41 -17.72
C ALA A 253 -17.20 -4.50 -19.24
N LYS A 254 -18.40 -4.81 -19.74
CA LYS A 254 -18.69 -4.94 -21.17
C LYS A 254 -18.47 -3.64 -21.95
N SER A 255 -18.88 -2.49 -21.40
CA SER A 255 -18.67 -1.16 -22.00
C SER A 255 -17.20 -0.75 -22.06
N LEU A 256 -16.41 -1.04 -21.01
CA LEU A 256 -14.97 -0.80 -21.02
C LEU A 256 -14.21 -1.82 -21.88
N TYR A 257 -14.68 -3.08 -21.95
CA TYR A 257 -14.16 -4.11 -22.85
C TYR A 257 -14.25 -3.65 -24.31
N HIS A 258 -15.33 -2.97 -24.70
CA HIS A 258 -15.46 -2.39 -26.03
C HIS A 258 -14.53 -1.17 -26.23
N ALA A 259 -14.30 -0.35 -25.19
CA ALA A 259 -13.33 0.76 -25.25
C ALA A 259 -11.86 0.29 -25.30
N VAL A 260 -11.55 -0.88 -24.73
CA VAL A 260 -10.20 -1.50 -24.74
C VAL A 260 -9.99 -2.35 -26.00
N ALA A 261 -11.06 -2.86 -26.62
CA ALA A 261 -11.00 -3.59 -27.89
C ALA A 261 -10.63 -2.69 -29.09
N ASP A 262 -10.84 -1.37 -28.98
CA ASP A 262 -10.42 -0.36 -29.97
C ASP A 262 -9.01 0.20 -29.70
N ALA A 263 -8.22 -0.44 -28.82
CA ALA A 263 -6.87 0.02 -28.51
C ALA A 263 -5.91 -0.20 -29.69
N ASP A 264 -5.54 0.90 -30.34
CA ASP A 264 -4.49 1.00 -31.36
C ASP A 264 -3.27 0.13 -31.03
N THR A 265 -3.06 -0.92 -31.83
CA THR A 265 -2.10 -2.01 -31.60
C THR A 265 -0.67 -1.49 -31.40
N GLU A 266 -0.32 -0.38 -32.05
CA GLU A 266 0.99 0.27 -31.90
C GLU A 266 1.18 0.93 -30.52
N LYS A 267 0.15 1.62 -30.01
CA LYS A 267 0.20 2.28 -28.69
C LYS A 267 0.40 1.25 -27.59
N THR A 268 -0.26 0.10 -27.71
CA THR A 268 -0.12 -1.04 -26.79
C THR A 268 1.28 -1.63 -26.85
N ALA A 269 1.85 -1.83 -28.05
CA ALA A 269 3.21 -2.34 -28.21
C ALA A 269 4.26 -1.38 -27.61
N ARG A 270 4.13 -0.07 -27.81
CA ARG A 270 5.02 0.95 -27.22
C ARG A 270 4.96 0.94 -25.70
N LYS A 271 3.77 0.89 -25.11
CA LYS A 271 3.59 0.78 -23.65
C LYS A 271 4.24 -0.47 -23.07
N LYS A 272 4.10 -1.62 -23.76
CA LYS A 272 4.75 -2.88 -23.35
C LYS A 272 6.27 -2.77 -23.36
N LYS A 273 6.84 -2.17 -24.41
CA LYS A 273 8.29 -1.93 -24.50
C LYS A 273 8.77 -1.02 -23.36
N GLN A 274 8.08 0.09 -23.12
CA GLN A 274 8.41 1.01 -22.02
C GLN A 274 8.35 0.32 -20.65
N ALA A 275 7.31 -0.46 -20.38
CA ALA A 275 7.19 -1.21 -19.12
C ALA A 275 8.34 -2.22 -18.92
N PHE A 276 8.82 -2.85 -20.00
CA PHE A 276 9.97 -3.74 -19.98
C PHE A 276 11.28 -2.99 -19.71
N ASP A 277 11.49 -1.85 -20.38
CA ASP A 277 12.66 -1.00 -20.18
C ASP A 277 12.72 -0.47 -18.74
N ASP A 278 11.59 -0.03 -18.20
CA ASP A 278 11.46 0.39 -16.80
C ASP A 278 11.78 -0.75 -15.83
N PHE A 279 11.24 -1.96 -16.07
CA PHE A 279 11.51 -3.12 -15.23
C PHE A 279 13.01 -3.42 -15.17
N ASN A 280 13.70 -3.40 -16.30
CA ASN A 280 15.14 -3.62 -16.37
C ASN A 280 15.93 -2.52 -15.66
N LYS A 281 15.52 -1.25 -15.79
CA LYS A 281 16.13 -0.14 -15.04
C LYS A 281 15.99 -0.32 -13.53
N LEU A 282 14.80 -0.70 -13.06
CA LEU A 282 14.57 -0.98 -11.65
C LEU A 282 15.41 -2.16 -11.14
N ALA A 283 15.63 -3.16 -11.98
CA ALA A 283 16.47 -4.31 -11.68
C ALA A 283 17.94 -3.89 -11.54
N GLN A 284 18.44 -3.10 -12.49
CA GLN A 284 19.79 -2.54 -12.44
C GLN A 284 20.01 -1.62 -11.23
N ALA A 285 18.97 -0.89 -10.83
CA ALA A 285 18.98 -0.05 -9.63
C ALA A 285 18.91 -0.85 -8.31
N ASN A 286 18.73 -2.18 -8.37
CA ASN A 286 18.50 -3.04 -7.20
C ASN A 286 17.36 -2.54 -6.29
N TRP A 287 16.31 -1.93 -6.88
CA TRP A 287 15.20 -1.42 -6.09
C TRP A 287 14.32 -2.57 -5.59
N SER A 288 14.02 -2.59 -4.28
CA SER A 288 13.24 -3.63 -3.61
C SER A 288 12.40 -3.04 -2.47
N PRO A 289 11.10 -2.78 -2.68
CA PRO A 289 10.23 -2.32 -1.60
C PRO A 289 9.91 -3.44 -0.59
N TYR A 290 9.63 -3.07 0.66
CA TYR A 290 9.04 -3.95 1.66
C TYR A 290 7.52 -3.97 1.50
N LEU A 291 6.97 -5.16 1.24
CA LEU A 291 5.53 -5.38 1.14
C LEU A 291 5.07 -6.22 2.33
N TYR A 292 4.26 -5.62 3.18
CA TYR A 292 3.60 -6.29 4.29
C TYR A 292 2.24 -6.76 3.81
N VAL A 293 2.10 -8.04 3.52
CA VAL A 293 0.90 -8.61 2.89
C VAL A 293 0.30 -9.71 3.76
N ASN A 294 -0.99 -9.61 4.05
CA ASN A 294 -1.71 -10.70 4.69
C ASN A 294 -2.15 -11.73 3.64
N LYS A 295 -1.83 -13.00 3.84
CA LYS A 295 -2.17 -14.09 2.90
C LYS A 295 -3.68 -14.22 2.65
N HIS A 296 -4.50 -13.80 3.62
CA HIS A 296 -5.96 -13.87 3.57
C HIS A 296 -6.62 -12.56 3.09
N ASP A 297 -5.84 -11.50 2.83
CA ASP A 297 -6.38 -10.22 2.34
C ASP A 297 -6.70 -10.30 0.84
N LEU A 298 -7.99 -10.20 0.49
CA LEU A 298 -8.44 -10.29 -0.90
C LEU A 298 -7.92 -9.15 -1.80
N ILE A 299 -7.52 -8.01 -1.22
CA ILE A 299 -7.05 -6.83 -1.93
C ILE A 299 -5.57 -6.97 -2.30
N SER A 300 -4.75 -7.42 -1.35
CA SER A 300 -3.28 -7.46 -1.52
C SER A 300 -2.70 -8.85 -1.74
N ARG A 301 -3.42 -9.96 -1.45
CA ARG A 301 -2.90 -11.34 -1.58
C ARG A 301 -2.36 -11.68 -2.97
N LYS A 302 -2.79 -10.96 -4.00
CA LYS A 302 -2.26 -11.19 -5.35
C LYS A 302 -0.76 -10.88 -5.44
N PHE A 303 -0.21 -9.99 -4.61
CA PHE A 303 1.25 -9.82 -4.46
C PHE A 303 1.94 -11.11 -4.00
N VAL A 304 1.34 -11.88 -3.10
CA VAL A 304 1.86 -13.19 -2.71
C VAL A 304 1.93 -14.09 -3.94
N SER A 305 0.82 -14.24 -4.66
CA SER A 305 0.80 -15.08 -5.86
C SER A 305 1.76 -14.59 -6.96
N HIS A 306 1.96 -13.28 -7.07
CA HIS A 306 2.85 -12.65 -8.04
C HIS A 306 4.30 -13.06 -7.85
N PHE A 307 4.78 -13.02 -6.61
CA PHE A 307 6.15 -13.34 -6.27
C PHE A 307 6.37 -14.84 -5.98
N THR A 308 5.35 -15.58 -5.56
CA THR A 308 5.48 -17.02 -5.26
C THR A 308 5.31 -17.92 -6.50
N LYS A 309 4.41 -17.60 -7.45
CA LYS A 309 4.14 -18.48 -8.61
C LYS A 309 5.32 -18.63 -9.60
N LYS A 310 6.36 -17.79 -9.47
CA LYS A 310 7.49 -17.73 -10.43
C LYS A 310 8.78 -18.41 -9.97
N ILE A 311 8.83 -18.94 -8.76
CA ILE A 311 10.02 -19.64 -8.25
C ILE A 311 10.17 -21.06 -8.87
N GLN A 312 9.22 -21.53 -9.70
CA GLN A 312 9.17 -22.92 -10.20
C GLN A 312 9.48 -23.11 -11.70
N GLY A 313 10.07 -22.12 -12.38
CA GLY A 313 10.50 -22.26 -13.78
C GLY A 313 11.98 -22.64 -13.91
N PRO A 314 12.39 -23.52 -14.85
CA PRO A 314 13.80 -23.80 -15.09
C PRO A 314 14.55 -22.54 -15.55
N VAL A 315 15.73 -22.32 -14.99
CA VAL A 315 16.66 -21.24 -15.37
C VAL A 315 17.07 -21.48 -16.83
N GLY A 316 16.56 -20.65 -17.77
CA GLY A 316 16.88 -20.75 -19.20
C GLY A 316 15.72 -20.53 -20.18
N GLU A 317 14.47 -20.44 -19.72
CA GLU A 317 13.38 -20.07 -20.63
C GLU A 317 13.38 -18.57 -20.97
N ASP A 318 13.03 -18.27 -22.24
CA ASP A 318 12.93 -16.92 -22.84
C ASP A 318 12.39 -15.90 -21.82
N PRO A 319 13.17 -14.86 -21.44
CA PRO A 319 12.71 -13.80 -20.56
C PRO A 319 11.32 -13.30 -20.94
N LYS A 320 10.97 -13.27 -22.25
CA LYS A 320 9.63 -12.88 -22.76
C LYS A 320 8.47 -13.74 -22.25
N LYS A 321 8.67 -15.02 -21.89
CA LYS A 321 7.62 -15.86 -21.25
C LYS A 321 7.35 -15.45 -19.80
N TRP A 322 8.38 -14.95 -19.11
CA TRP A 322 8.20 -14.39 -17.77
C TRP A 322 7.29 -13.18 -17.86
N TYR A 323 7.44 -12.39 -18.94
CA TYR A 323 6.58 -11.29 -19.36
C TYR A 323 5.22 -11.72 -19.94
N SER A 324 5.05 -12.89 -20.55
CA SER A 324 3.77 -13.27 -21.20
C SER A 324 2.64 -13.54 -20.21
N SER A 325 2.95 -14.01 -18.99
CA SER A 325 1.97 -14.02 -17.89
C SER A 325 1.69 -12.61 -17.35
N PHE A 326 2.64 -11.67 -17.50
CA PHE A 326 2.34 -10.25 -17.30
C PHE A 326 1.50 -9.70 -18.45
N THR A 327 1.61 -10.17 -19.70
CA THR A 327 0.81 -9.65 -20.83
C THR A 327 -0.64 -10.08 -20.75
N GLU A 328 -1.00 -11.32 -20.39
CA GLU A 328 -2.44 -11.65 -20.23
C GLU A 328 -3.08 -10.90 -19.05
N PHE A 329 -2.34 -10.73 -17.96
CA PHE A 329 -2.82 -9.98 -16.80
C PHE A 329 -2.85 -8.47 -17.09
N SER A 330 -1.79 -7.91 -17.70
CA SER A 330 -1.69 -6.48 -18.03
C SER A 330 -2.51 -6.08 -19.24
N GLU A 331 -2.73 -6.91 -20.26
CA GLU A 331 -3.65 -6.63 -21.38
C GLU A 331 -5.08 -6.45 -20.87
N LYS A 332 -5.45 -7.17 -19.80
CA LYS A 332 -6.72 -7.02 -19.10
C LYS A 332 -6.73 -5.88 -18.06
N LEU A 333 -5.57 -5.27 -17.79
CA LEU A 333 -5.35 -4.28 -16.72
C LEU A 333 -4.82 -2.93 -17.24
N LEU A 334 -4.46 -2.83 -18.54
CA LEU A 334 -3.89 -1.66 -19.20
C LEU A 334 -5.00 -0.67 -19.60
N GLY A 335 -5.87 -0.36 -18.63
CA GLY A 335 -6.44 0.98 -18.58
C GLY A 335 -5.31 2.01 -18.48
N GLU A 336 -5.62 3.28 -18.71
CA GLU A 336 -4.66 4.38 -18.88
C GLU A 336 -3.72 4.68 -17.69
N THR A 337 -3.74 3.87 -16.64
CA THR A 337 -3.02 4.06 -15.38
C THR A 337 -1.62 3.47 -15.37
N GLU A 338 -0.69 4.19 -14.75
CA GLU A 338 0.70 3.77 -14.54
C GLU A 338 0.81 2.49 -13.69
N THR A 339 1.66 1.55 -14.10
CA THR A 339 1.79 0.21 -13.54
C THR A 339 2.73 0.16 -12.33
N PHE A 340 2.30 0.74 -11.21
CA PHE A 340 3.08 0.81 -9.96
C PHE A 340 3.47 -0.57 -9.35
N HIS A 341 2.81 -1.65 -9.78
CA HIS A 341 3.05 -3.02 -9.32
C HIS A 341 4.10 -3.78 -10.15
N LEU A 342 4.65 -3.16 -11.21
CA LEU A 342 5.73 -3.74 -12.01
C LEU A 342 7.09 -3.36 -11.44
N PHE A 343 7.67 -4.27 -10.67
CA PHE A 343 9.05 -4.19 -10.20
C PHE A 343 9.66 -5.58 -10.03
N PRO A 344 10.99 -5.70 -10.17
CA PRO A 344 11.67 -6.99 -10.27
C PRO A 344 11.84 -7.70 -8.92
N SER A 345 11.91 -6.97 -7.82
CA SER A 345 12.22 -7.57 -6.53
C SER A 345 11.43 -6.92 -5.41
N ALA A 346 11.18 -7.66 -4.33
CA ALA A 346 10.53 -7.18 -3.13
C ALA A 346 10.98 -7.95 -1.89
N HIS A 347 10.89 -7.28 -0.76
CA HIS A 347 10.97 -7.88 0.57
C HIS A 347 9.56 -8.19 1.05
N LEU A 348 9.13 -9.45 0.96
CA LEU A 348 7.82 -9.89 1.39
C LEU A 348 7.82 -10.22 2.87
N VAL A 349 6.91 -9.60 3.60
CA VAL A 349 6.61 -9.92 4.98
C VAL A 349 5.17 -10.40 5.01
N LEU A 350 4.99 -11.69 5.30
CA LEU A 350 3.68 -12.34 5.24
C LEU A 350 3.21 -12.69 6.64
N THR A 351 2.01 -12.27 7.02
CA THR A 351 1.43 -12.70 8.30
C THR A 351 1.18 -14.21 8.31
N ASN A 352 1.45 -14.84 9.45
CA ASN A 352 1.12 -16.25 9.70
C ASN A 352 -0.24 -16.41 10.40
N THR A 353 -0.93 -15.29 10.66
CA THR A 353 -2.22 -15.26 11.35
C THR A 353 -3.34 -15.82 10.49
N THR A 354 -4.12 -16.74 11.05
CA THR A 354 -5.37 -17.25 10.46
C THR A 354 -6.50 -16.26 10.70
N CYS A 355 -6.49 -15.12 10.00
CA CYS A 355 -7.66 -14.25 9.99
C CYS A 355 -8.71 -14.87 9.05
N LEU A 356 -9.81 -15.39 9.62
CA LEU A 356 -10.90 -16.01 8.86
C LEU A 356 -11.73 -14.98 8.06
N GLN A 357 -11.61 -13.69 8.38
CA GLN A 357 -12.35 -12.61 7.74
C GLN A 357 -11.44 -11.82 6.80
N PRO A 358 -11.64 -11.89 5.48
CA PRO A 358 -10.72 -11.28 4.51
C PRO A 358 -10.60 -9.76 4.61
N VAL A 359 -11.67 -9.10 5.05
CA VAL A 359 -11.72 -7.65 5.23
C VAL A 359 -10.92 -7.22 6.46
N SER A 360 -11.05 -7.97 7.56
CA SER A 360 -10.25 -7.76 8.77
C SER A 360 -8.77 -8.02 8.50
N ALA A 361 -8.41 -8.95 7.60
CA ALA A 361 -7.04 -9.24 7.19
C ALA A 361 -6.35 -8.05 6.48
N HIS A 362 -7.12 -7.18 5.83
CA HIS A 362 -6.61 -5.97 5.19
C HIS A 362 -6.22 -4.88 6.20
N MET A 363 -6.72 -4.95 7.43
CA MET A 363 -6.59 -3.86 8.38
C MET A 363 -5.16 -3.71 8.91
N LEU A 364 -4.74 -2.45 9.10
CA LEU A 364 -3.40 -2.14 9.57
C LEU A 364 -3.11 -2.67 10.99
N TRP A 365 -4.13 -2.85 11.85
CA TRP A 365 -3.95 -3.32 13.23
C TRP A 365 -3.41 -4.74 13.32
N ASN A 366 -3.51 -5.55 12.24
CA ASN A 366 -2.85 -6.85 12.16
C ASN A 366 -1.32 -6.74 12.23
N TRP A 367 -0.77 -5.59 11.86
CA TRP A 367 0.67 -5.38 11.76
C TRP A 367 1.31 -4.82 13.03
N ILE A 368 0.52 -4.23 13.94
CA ILE A 368 1.02 -3.51 15.12
C ILE A 368 0.91 -4.37 16.39
N ASP A 369 0.76 -5.68 16.22
CA ASP A 369 0.85 -6.62 17.32
C ASP A 369 2.34 -6.92 17.63
N PRO A 370 2.82 -6.66 18.87
CA PRO A 370 4.16 -7.05 19.32
C PRO A 370 4.48 -8.54 19.10
N ASN A 371 3.44 -9.37 19.19
CA ASN A 371 3.51 -10.82 19.10
C ASN A 371 3.22 -11.34 17.68
N LEU A 372 3.12 -10.44 16.70
CA LEU A 372 2.89 -10.82 15.31
C LEU A 372 3.94 -11.84 14.85
N SER A 373 3.44 -13.00 14.43
CA SER A 373 4.22 -13.99 13.69
C SER A 373 4.13 -13.70 12.21
N PHE A 374 5.28 -13.60 11.56
CA PHE A 374 5.39 -13.39 10.12
C PHE A 374 6.53 -14.22 9.54
N THR A 375 6.43 -14.48 8.24
CA THR A 375 7.54 -14.99 7.43
C THR A 375 8.14 -13.84 6.64
N PHE A 376 9.47 -13.81 6.53
CA PHE A 376 10.20 -12.83 5.74
C PHE A 376 10.94 -13.52 4.61
N GLU A 377 10.70 -13.07 3.38
CA GLU A 377 11.32 -13.60 2.18
C GLU A 377 11.76 -12.43 1.29
N HIS A 378 12.98 -12.47 0.77
CA HIS A 378 13.39 -11.59 -0.32
C HIS A 378 13.20 -12.34 -1.63
N THR A 379 12.37 -11.81 -2.51
CA THR A 379 12.02 -12.43 -3.79
C THR A 379 12.56 -11.57 -4.92
N ASP A 380 13.23 -12.19 -5.88
CA ASP A 380 13.77 -11.56 -7.08
C ASP A 380 13.22 -12.31 -8.30
N LEU A 381 12.54 -11.57 -9.18
CA LEU A 381 11.96 -12.08 -10.42
C LEU A 381 12.97 -12.06 -11.58
N ASN A 382 14.17 -11.52 -11.38
CA ASN A 382 15.22 -11.61 -12.37
C ASN A 382 15.79 -13.04 -12.41
N PRO A 383 15.88 -13.67 -13.59
CA PRO A 383 16.71 -14.85 -13.75
C PRO A 383 18.17 -14.40 -13.62
N ARG A 384 18.78 -14.58 -12.45
CA ARG A 384 20.24 -14.42 -12.33
C ARG A 384 20.89 -15.57 -13.11
N PRO A 385 21.90 -15.32 -13.96
CA PRO A 385 22.74 -16.40 -14.44
C PRO A 385 23.36 -17.08 -13.23
N SER A 386 23.24 -18.40 -13.15
CA SER A 386 23.93 -19.20 -12.13
C SER A 386 25.40 -18.81 -12.14
N SER A 387 25.90 -18.34 -10.99
CA SER A 387 27.34 -18.21 -10.75
C SER A 387 27.98 -19.54 -11.11
N THR A 388 28.81 -19.51 -12.15
CA THR A 388 29.61 -20.65 -12.63
C THR A 388 30.79 -20.88 -11.72
#